data_AF-A0A8S9KF09-F1
#
_entry.id   AF-A0A8S9KF09-F1
#
_cell.length_a   1.000
_cell.length_b   1.000
_cell.length_c   1.000
_cell.angle_alpha   90.00
_cell.angle_beta   90.00
_cell.angle_gamma   90.00
#
_symmetry.space_group_name_H-M   'P 1'
#
loop_
_entity.id
_entity.type
_entity.pdbx_description
1 polymer ?
#
loop_
_entity_poly.entity_id
_entity_poly.type
_entity_poly.pdbx_seq_one_letter_code
_entity_poly.pdbx_strand_id
1 'polypeptide(L)'
;MPTDLVHPYTYRNENEFLHLNFSQDPDKEYEYWINEIGIDGLFTDFTGSLHNYQEWTSPLSETSKSPRQLLGQIVSLVIPYAKA
;
A
#
# COMPACT_ATOMS: atom_id res chain seq x y z
N MET A 1 29.10 -6.11 9.74
CA MET A 1 28.22 -7.31 9.85
C MET A 1 27.63 -7.54 8.48
N PRO A 2 27.56 -8.77 7.96
CA PRO A 2 26.70 -9.03 6.81
C PRO A 2 25.27 -8.68 7.23
N THR A 3 24.60 -7.82 6.49
CA THR A 3 23.14 -7.65 6.62
C THR A 3 22.53 -8.80 5.85
N ASP A 4 22.12 -9.85 6.56
CA ASP A 4 21.43 -10.96 5.93
C ASP A 4 20.13 -10.41 5.32
N LEU A 5 20.03 -10.43 3.99
CA LEU A 5 18.86 -9.92 3.28
C LEU A 5 17.69 -10.88 3.50
N VAL A 6 16.61 -10.38 4.11
CA VAL A 6 15.44 -11.21 4.46
C VAL A 6 14.39 -11.09 3.37
N HIS A 7 14.13 -12.20 2.68
CA HIS A 7 13.11 -12.29 1.62
C HIS A 7 12.15 -13.47 1.86
N PRO A 8 11.00 -13.27 2.52
CA PRO A 8 10.04 -14.35 2.78
C PRO A 8 9.34 -14.81 1.48
N TYR A 9 9.02 -16.11 1.41
CA TYR A 9 8.34 -16.78 0.30
C TYR A 9 7.21 -17.69 0.86
N THR A 10 5.95 -17.65 0.41
CA THR A 10 5.29 -16.73 -0.55
C THR A 10 4.09 -16.07 0.12
N TYR A 11 3.92 -14.77 -0.05
CA TYR A 11 2.70 -14.07 0.38
C TYR A 11 1.54 -14.42 -0.54
N ARG A 12 0.42 -14.78 0.08
CA ARG A 12 -0.82 -15.19 -0.57
C ARG A 12 -1.91 -14.16 -0.28
N ASN A 13 -2.86 -14.00 -1.18
CA ASN A 13 -3.93 -13.01 -1.05
C ASN A 13 -5.33 -13.64 -1.00
N GLU A 14 -5.41 -14.97 -1.03
CA GLU A 14 -6.68 -15.65 -0.89
C GLU A 14 -7.08 -15.78 0.57
N ASN A 15 -8.36 -15.56 0.85
CA ASN A 15 -8.92 -15.50 2.20
C ASN A 15 -8.64 -16.73 3.06
N GLU A 16 -8.45 -17.90 2.45
CA GLU A 16 -8.13 -19.15 3.15
C GLU A 16 -6.70 -19.21 3.69
N PHE A 17 -5.77 -18.42 3.11
CA PHE A 17 -4.36 -18.38 3.49
C PHE A 17 -4.02 -17.15 4.33
N LEU A 18 -4.89 -16.14 4.37
CA LEU A 18 -4.67 -14.93 5.14
C LEU A 18 -4.84 -15.18 6.64
N HIS A 19 -3.88 -14.68 7.42
CA HIS A 19 -3.83 -14.94 8.83
C HIS A 19 -4.91 -14.12 9.58
N LEU A 20 -5.65 -14.76 10.48
CA LEU A 20 -6.77 -14.12 11.21
C LEU A 20 -6.34 -12.92 12.06
N ASN A 21 -5.08 -12.90 12.50
CA ASN A 21 -4.53 -11.75 13.23
C ASN A 21 -4.57 -10.46 12.41
N PHE A 22 -4.58 -10.56 11.08
CA PHE A 22 -4.70 -9.43 10.16
C PHE A 22 -6.15 -9.25 9.69
N SER A 23 -7.14 -9.87 10.34
CA SER A 23 -8.55 -9.79 9.94
C SER A 23 -8.80 -10.28 8.50
N GLN A 24 -7.98 -11.20 8.00
CA GLN A 24 -7.99 -11.65 6.60
C GLN A 24 -7.81 -10.50 5.60
N ASP A 25 -7.03 -9.49 5.99
CA ASP A 25 -6.70 -8.33 5.16
C ASP A 25 -5.24 -8.45 4.67
N PRO A 26 -5.01 -8.61 3.36
CA PRO A 26 -3.67 -8.74 2.79
C PRO A 26 -2.83 -7.47 2.99
N ASP A 27 -3.46 -6.29 3.00
CA ASP A 27 -2.75 -5.01 3.09
C ASP A 27 -2.13 -4.83 4.47
N LYS A 28 -2.79 -5.35 5.52
CA LYS A 28 -2.24 -5.37 6.88
C LYS A 28 -1.07 -6.34 7.04
N GLU A 29 -1.08 -7.46 6.32
CA GLU A 29 0.09 -8.34 6.26
C GLU A 29 1.26 -7.61 5.62
N TYR A 30 1.06 -6.97 4.46
CA TYR A 30 2.11 -6.18 3.82
C TYR A 30 2.64 -5.08 4.73
N GLU A 31 1.76 -4.32 5.39
CA GLU A 31 2.14 -3.29 6.34
C GLU A 31 3.01 -3.82 7.48
N TYR A 32 2.58 -4.90 8.13
CA TYR A 32 3.33 -5.49 9.23
C TYR A 32 4.72 -5.94 8.80
N TRP A 33 4.83 -6.65 7.69
CA TRP A 33 6.10 -7.22 7.28
C TRP A 33 7.07 -6.19 6.67
N ILE A 34 6.54 -5.25 5.88
CA ILE A 34 7.35 -4.20 5.24
C ILE A 34 7.74 -3.13 6.25
N ASN A 35 6.80 -2.65 7.06
CA ASN A 35 7.01 -1.46 7.91
C ASN A 35 7.38 -1.80 9.36
N GLU A 36 6.77 -2.82 9.96
CA GLU A 36 7.04 -3.18 11.37
C GLU A 36 8.26 -4.11 11.50
N ILE A 37 8.36 -5.12 10.63
CA ILE A 37 9.50 -6.04 10.62
C ILE A 37 10.68 -5.47 9.83
N GLY A 38 10.42 -4.74 8.74
CA GLY A 38 11.47 -4.13 7.93
C GLY A 38 12.22 -5.12 7.04
N ILE A 39 11.50 -6.04 6.38
CA ILE A 39 12.12 -6.97 5.42
C ILE A 39 12.67 -6.24 4.18
N ASP A 40 13.73 -6.78 3.58
CA ASP A 40 14.36 -6.18 2.39
C ASP A 40 13.55 -6.41 1.11
N GLY A 41 12.75 -7.47 1.08
CA GLY A 41 11.81 -7.73 0.01
C GLY A 41 10.96 -8.97 0.31
N LEU A 42 10.04 -9.30 -0.58
CA LEU A 42 9.18 -10.46 -0.44
C LEU A 42 8.85 -11.06 -1.80
N PHE A 43 8.52 -12.36 -1.81
CA PHE A 43 7.96 -13.03 -2.97
C PHE A 43 6.46 -13.20 -2.80
N THR A 44 5.69 -12.84 -3.84
CA THR A 44 4.24 -13.03 -3.90
C THR A 44 3.82 -13.44 -5.31
N ASP A 45 2.81 -14.31 -5.39
CA ASP A 45 2.10 -14.58 -6.65
C ASP A 45 1.11 -13.46 -7.01
N PHE A 46 0.86 -12.54 -6.08
CA PHE A 46 -0.13 -11.44 -6.17
C PHE A 46 0.54 -10.09 -6.35
N THR A 47 1.45 -9.99 -7.33
CA THR A 47 2.23 -8.77 -7.58
C THR A 47 1.35 -7.54 -7.86
N GLY A 48 0.16 -7.72 -8.46
CA GLY A 48 -0.80 -6.63 -8.64
C GLY A 48 -1.34 -6.07 -7.32
N SER A 49 -1.60 -6.92 -6.33
CA SER A 49 -2.04 -6.47 -5.01
C SER A 49 -0.93 -5.72 -4.29
N LEU A 50 0.29 -6.28 -4.29
CA LEU A 50 1.46 -5.61 -3.70
C LEU A 50 1.74 -4.25 -4.37
N HIS A 51 1.61 -4.16 -5.68
CA HIS A 51 1.80 -2.92 -6.42
C HIS A 51 0.78 -1.85 -6.00
N ASN A 52 -0.51 -2.19 -5.93
CA ASN A 52 -1.55 -1.27 -5.47
C ASN A 52 -1.28 -0.78 -4.04
N TYR A 53 -0.92 -1.71 -3.14
CA TYR A 53 -0.55 -1.37 -1.76
C TYR A 53 0.60 -0.35 -1.73
N GLN A 54 1.67 -0.59 -2.50
CA GLN A 54 2.82 0.32 -2.58
C GLN A 54 2.43 1.69 -3.14
N GLU A 55 1.60 1.75 -4.20
CA GLU A 55 1.13 3.03 -4.74
C GLU A 55 0.31 3.83 -3.73
N TRP A 56 -0.58 3.16 -2.98
CA TRP A 56 -1.44 3.82 -2.00
C TRP A 56 -0.72 4.26 -0.74
N THR A 57 0.30 3.52 -0.32
CA THR A 57 1.08 3.79 0.90
C THR A 57 2.36 4.59 0.64
N SER A 58 2.70 4.82 -0.64
CA SER A 58 3.86 5.62 -1.02
C SER A 58 3.76 7.01 -0.39
N PRO A 59 4.85 7.50 0.22
CA PRO A 59 4.88 8.85 0.76
C PRO A 59 4.58 9.84 -0.38
N LEU A 60 3.74 10.84 -0.07
CA LEU A 60 3.46 11.93 -1.00
C LEU A 60 4.79 12.54 -1.45
N SER A 61 5.03 12.63 -2.75
CA SER A 61 6.25 13.24 -3.30
C SER A 61 6.48 14.63 -2.66
N GLU A 62 7.74 15.00 -2.42
CA GLU A 62 8.14 16.34 -1.93
C GLU A 62 7.57 17.50 -2.79
N THR A 63 7.21 17.23 -4.05
CA THR A 63 6.47 18.14 -4.93
C THR A 63 4.97 18.24 -4.60
N SER A 64 4.55 17.72 -3.44
CA SER A 64 3.16 17.65 -3.04
C SER A 64 2.55 19.04 -3.01
N LYS A 65 1.45 19.16 -3.76
CA LYS A 65 0.65 20.38 -3.81
C LYS A 65 0.28 20.78 -2.39
N SER A 66 0.39 22.07 -2.09
CA SER A 66 -0.08 22.62 -0.82
C SER A 66 -1.53 22.18 -0.57
N PRO A 67 -1.98 22.06 0.69
CA PRO A 67 -3.36 21.64 1.00
C PRO A 67 -4.43 22.44 0.24
N ARG A 68 -4.17 23.74 -0.02
CA ARG A 68 -5.06 24.60 -0.81
C ARG A 68 -5.13 24.21 -2.28
N GLN A 69 -4.00 23.85 -2.88
CA GLN A 69 -3.96 23.37 -4.26
C GLN A 69 -4.69 22.03 -4.38
N LEU A 70 -4.53 21.12 -3.41
CA LEU A 70 -5.29 19.87 -3.37
C LEU A 70 -6.80 20.10 -3.27
N LEU A 71 -7.23 20.97 -2.35
CA LEU A 71 -8.65 21.37 -2.24
C LEU A 71 -9.17 21.96 -3.55
N GLY A 72 -8.39 22.83 -4.20
CA GLY A 72 -8.75 23.38 -5.51
C GLY A 72 -8.94 22.30 -6.58
N GLN A 73 -8.09 21.28 -6.60
CA GLN A 73 -8.23 20.15 -7.51
C GLN A 73 -9.45 19.29 -7.21
N ILE A 74 -9.70 18.97 -5.94
CA ILE A 74 -10.90 18.23 -5.52
C ILE A 74 -12.15 18.97 -5.96
N VAL A 75 -12.22 20.27 -5.69
CA VAL A 75 -13.32 21.12 -6.15
C VAL A 75 -13.47 21.06 -7.68
N SER A 76 -12.38 21.17 -8.44
CA SER A 76 -12.43 21.10 -9.91
C SER A 76 -12.95 19.76 -10.45
N LEU A 77 -12.65 18.66 -9.76
CA LEU A 77 -13.10 17.31 -10.13
C LEU A 77 -14.57 17.08 -9.79
N VAL A 78 -15.07 17.69 -8.71
CA VAL A 78 -16.45 17.50 -8.23
C VAL A 78 -17.44 18.45 -8.91
N ILE A 79 -17.01 19.66 -9.31
CA ILE A 79 -17.86 20.68 -9.96
C ILE A 79 -18.75 20.13 -11.10
N PRO A 80 -18.25 19.29 -12.04
CA PRO A 80 -19.07 18.74 -13.12
C PRO A 80 -20.26 17.89 -12.64
N TYR A 81 -20.14 17.30 -11.45
CA TYR A 81 -21.16 16.41 -10.87
C TYR A 81 -22.14 17.14 -9.95
N ALA A 82 -21.90 18.41 -9.62
CA ALA A 82 -22.72 19.17 -8.68
C ALA A 82 -24.01 19.77 -9.29
N LYS A 83 -24.20 19.65 -10.62
CA LYS A 83 -25.38 20.17 -11.36
C LYS A 83 -26.28 19.06 -11.94
N ALA A 84 -26.16 17.83 -11.46
CA ALA A 84 -27.06 16.73 -11.83
C ALA A 84 -28.34 16.76 -10.97
#